data_AF-A0A3A8JY30-F1
#
_entry.id   AF-A0A3A8JY30-F1
#
_cell.length_a   1.000
_cell.length_b   1.000
_cell.length_c   1.000
_cell.angle_alpha   90.00
_cell.angle_beta   90.00
_cell.angle_gamma   90.00
#
_symmetry.space_group_name_H-M   'P 1'
#
loop_
_entity.id
_entity.type
_entity.pdbx_description
1 polymer ?
#
loop_
_entity_poly.entity_id
_entity_poly.type
_entity_poly.pdbx_seq_one_letter_code
_entity_poly.pdbx_strand_id
1 'polypeptide(L)'
;MGIIGLVCGFVPSVGVAVGLCVLGICEIVLGDPHPFPGDPPVDLLVGVAVFGWVLLLVGHGCFFVARRESDQIVQFWRWVMLPLTLASFLVLSPAFAQIAGRHWGEWGHLKDLLQDNEARVRAFSSRADGALSEEEFARAKAWFQPVTFHFKTEPEPVKIHLRRWNPPYLGIDFGQGQNAVFDPVTMLCIYSD
;
A
#
# COMPACT_ATOMS: atom_id res chain seq x y z
N MET A 1 1.06 -12.24 -34.58
CA MET A 1 0.09 -11.38 -33.86
C MET A 1 -0.27 -10.25 -34.79
N GLY A 2 -1.50 -10.19 -35.30
CA GLY A 2 -1.91 -9.11 -36.22
C GLY A 2 -2.11 -7.77 -35.52
N ILE A 3 -2.35 -6.72 -36.31
CA ILE A 3 -2.65 -5.33 -35.89
C ILE A 3 -3.64 -5.26 -34.71
N ILE A 4 -4.60 -6.19 -34.65
CA ILE A 4 -5.60 -6.27 -33.57
C ILE A 4 -4.97 -6.58 -32.20
N GLY A 5 -4.05 -7.55 -32.11
CA GLY A 5 -3.36 -7.87 -30.85
C GLY A 5 -2.43 -6.74 -30.42
N LEU A 6 -1.94 -5.98 -31.39
CA LEU A 6 -1.20 -4.75 -31.17
C LEU A 6 -2.12 -3.70 -30.55
N VAL A 7 -3.21 -3.28 -31.20
CA VAL A 7 -4.17 -2.27 -30.70
C VAL A 7 -4.75 -2.64 -29.33
N CYS A 8 -5.05 -3.93 -29.08
CA CYS A 8 -5.65 -4.40 -27.82
C CYS A 8 -4.68 -4.39 -26.61
N GLY A 9 -3.36 -4.50 -26.82
CA GLY A 9 -2.37 -4.31 -25.73
C GLY A 9 -1.82 -2.88 -25.67
N PHE A 10 -1.84 -2.19 -26.81
CA PHE A 10 -1.23 -0.91 -27.07
C PHE A 10 -1.97 0.27 -26.40
N VAL A 11 -3.25 0.43 -26.71
CA VAL A 11 -4.07 1.55 -26.22
C VAL A 11 -4.28 1.50 -24.70
N PRO A 12 -4.53 0.33 -24.09
CA PRO A 12 -4.69 0.24 -22.64
C PRO A 12 -3.41 0.60 -21.88
N SER A 13 -2.24 0.21 -22.38
CA SER A 13 -0.96 0.48 -21.70
C SER A 13 -0.64 1.97 -21.65
N VAL A 14 -0.87 2.69 -22.76
CA VAL A 14 -0.72 4.16 -22.77
C VAL A 14 -1.70 4.80 -21.80
N GLY A 15 -2.97 4.39 -21.84
CA GLY A 15 -4.01 4.92 -20.95
C GLY A 15 -3.66 4.72 -19.47
N VAL A 16 -3.16 3.54 -19.12
CA VAL A 16 -2.68 3.23 -17.75
C VAL A 16 -1.53 4.15 -17.37
N ALA A 17 -0.50 4.30 -18.20
CA ALA A 17 0.65 5.13 -17.88
C ALA A 17 0.28 6.61 -17.72
N VAL A 18 -0.59 7.15 -18.59
CA VAL A 18 -1.12 8.52 -18.44
C VAL A 18 -1.91 8.64 -17.13
N GLY A 19 -2.79 7.68 -16.84
CA GLY A 19 -3.58 7.66 -15.60
C GLY A 19 -2.69 7.67 -14.36
N LEU A 20 -1.65 6.84 -14.32
CA LEU A 20 -0.69 6.80 -13.20
C LEU A 20 0.08 8.11 -13.05
N CYS A 21 0.50 8.74 -14.16
CA CYS A 21 1.13 10.05 -14.12
C CYS A 21 0.20 11.12 -13.53
N VAL A 22 -1.06 11.16 -13.98
CA VAL A 22 -2.05 12.11 -13.48
C VAL A 22 -2.31 11.89 -12.00
N LEU A 23 -2.51 10.64 -11.57
CA LEU A 23 -2.72 10.31 -10.15
C LEU A 23 -1.53 10.73 -9.28
N GLY A 24 -0.30 10.42 -9.69
CA GLY A 24 0.89 10.82 -8.94
C GLY A 24 1.09 12.34 -8.88
N ILE A 25 0.80 13.07 -9.96
CA ILE A 25 0.84 14.54 -9.96
C ILE A 25 -0.25 15.11 -9.06
N CYS A 26 -1.47 14.58 -9.13
CA CYS A 26 -2.56 15.00 -8.25
C CYS A 26 -2.19 14.80 -6.78
N GLU A 27 -1.57 13.67 -6.43
CA GLU A 27 -1.09 13.42 -5.07
C GLU A 27 -0.05 14.45 -4.63
N ILE A 28 0.91 14.78 -5.49
CA ILE A 28 1.93 15.80 -5.16
C ILE A 28 1.33 17.20 -5.00
N VAL A 29 0.31 17.55 -5.80
CA VAL A 29 -0.26 18.90 -5.84
C VAL A 29 -1.37 19.11 -4.81
N LEU A 30 -2.18 18.08 -4.56
CA LEU A 30 -3.38 18.15 -3.73
C LEU A 30 -3.27 17.35 -2.42
N GLY A 31 -2.20 16.56 -2.26
CA GLY A 31 -1.97 15.75 -1.06
C GLY A 31 -1.75 16.62 0.17
N ASP A 32 -2.11 16.06 1.33
CA ASP A 32 -1.88 16.72 2.61
C ASP A 32 -0.36 16.84 2.84
N PRO A 33 0.17 18.03 3.21
CA PRO A 33 1.57 18.18 3.60
C PRO A 33 1.97 17.34 4.82
N HIS A 34 1.00 16.91 5.65
CA HIS A 34 1.21 16.06 6.82
C HIS A 34 0.22 14.89 6.81
N PRO A 35 0.38 13.95 5.85
CA PRO A 35 -0.56 12.85 5.71
C PRO A 35 -0.53 11.99 6.96
N PHE A 36 -1.71 11.63 7.47
CA PHE A 36 -1.81 10.71 8.59
C PHE A 36 -1.23 9.37 8.13
N PRO A 37 -0.36 8.72 8.93
CA PRO A 37 0.29 7.48 8.48
C PRO A 37 -0.68 6.35 8.12
N GLY A 38 -1.94 6.42 8.55
CA GLY A 38 -3.01 5.48 8.19
C GLY A 38 -3.86 5.90 6.99
N ASP A 39 -3.52 6.96 6.28
CA ASP A 39 -4.41 7.50 5.25
C ASP A 39 -4.65 6.49 4.10
N PRO A 40 -5.91 6.04 3.90
CA PRO A 40 -6.25 5.09 2.85
C PRO A 40 -5.95 5.54 1.41
N PRO A 41 -5.94 6.85 1.03
CA PRO A 41 -5.61 7.22 -0.35
C PRO A 41 -4.20 6.81 -0.77
N VAL A 42 -3.20 6.88 0.12
CA VAL A 42 -1.80 6.56 -0.22
C VAL A 42 -1.63 5.07 -0.48
N ASP A 43 -2.19 4.22 0.39
CA ASP A 43 -2.09 2.76 0.26
C ASP A 43 -2.85 2.25 -0.98
N LEU A 44 -4.02 2.83 -1.27
CA LEU A 44 -4.78 2.54 -2.49
C LEU A 44 -4.01 3.00 -3.74
N LEU A 45 -3.40 4.19 -3.71
CA LEU A 45 -2.61 4.73 -4.81
C LEU A 45 -1.43 3.82 -5.14
N VAL A 46 -0.72 3.33 -4.12
CA VAL A 46 0.38 2.36 -4.31
C VAL A 46 -0.14 1.05 -4.89
N GLY A 47 -1.27 0.52 -4.40
CA GLY A 47 -1.89 -0.68 -4.97
C GLY A 47 -2.25 -0.52 -6.45
N VAL A 48 -2.89 0.59 -6.82
CA VAL A 48 -3.25 0.93 -8.21
C VAL A 48 -1.98 1.10 -9.07
N ALA A 49 -0.94 1.74 -8.53
CA ALA A 49 0.34 1.92 -9.19
C ALA A 49 1.02 0.59 -9.53
N VAL A 50 1.15 -0.31 -8.55
CA VAL A 50 1.76 -1.63 -8.77
C VAL A 50 1.00 -2.40 -9.84
N PHE A 51 -0.34 -2.45 -9.74
CA PHE A 51 -1.16 -3.14 -10.73
C PHE A 51 -1.01 -2.51 -12.12
N GLY A 52 -1.04 -1.19 -12.21
CA GLY A 52 -0.85 -0.46 -13.45
C GLY A 52 0.53 -0.72 -14.09
N TRP A 53 1.61 -0.72 -13.31
CA TRP A 53 2.95 -1.03 -13.82
C TRP A 53 3.09 -2.47 -14.31
N VAL A 54 2.42 -3.45 -13.68
CA VAL A 54 2.36 -4.82 -14.21
C VAL A 54 1.69 -4.83 -15.59
N LEU A 55 0.60 -4.09 -15.79
CA LEU A 55 -0.03 -3.95 -17.10
C LEU A 55 0.90 -3.27 -18.12
N LEU A 56 1.66 -2.25 -17.69
CA LEU A 56 2.67 -1.61 -18.56
C LEU A 56 3.77 -2.58 -18.97
N LEU A 57 4.22 -3.47 -18.08
CA LEU A 57 5.21 -4.50 -18.39
C LEU A 57 4.68 -5.50 -19.42
N VAL A 58 3.42 -5.93 -19.28
CA VAL A 58 2.75 -6.78 -20.30
C VAL A 58 2.68 -6.04 -21.63
N GLY A 59 2.33 -4.75 -21.61
CA GLY A 59 2.37 -3.86 -22.78
C GLY A 59 3.75 -3.82 -23.43
N HIS A 60 4.82 -3.62 -22.66
CA HIS A 60 6.20 -3.63 -23.14
C HIS A 60 6.62 -4.98 -23.74
N GLY A 61 6.17 -6.09 -23.15
CA GLY A 61 6.35 -7.42 -23.73
C GLY A 61 5.73 -7.51 -25.13
N CYS A 62 4.50 -7.02 -25.30
CA CYS A 62 3.84 -6.95 -26.59
C CYS A 62 4.59 -6.04 -27.59
N PHE A 63 5.12 -4.88 -27.15
CA PHE A 63 5.98 -4.01 -27.99
C PHE A 63 7.23 -4.72 -28.47
N PHE A 64 7.88 -5.49 -27.59
CA PHE A 64 9.10 -6.21 -27.94
C PHE A 64 8.82 -7.30 -28.98
N VAL A 65 7.69 -8.00 -28.88
CA VAL A 65 7.26 -9.00 -29.88
C VAL A 65 6.92 -8.33 -31.21
N ALA A 66 6.27 -7.16 -31.17
CA ALA A 66 5.91 -6.37 -32.35
C ALA A 66 7.06 -5.54 -32.95
N ARG A 67 8.31 -5.68 -32.47
CA ARG A 67 9.45 -4.83 -32.85
C ARG A 67 9.82 -4.81 -34.35
N ARG A 68 9.32 -5.77 -35.12
CA ARG A 68 9.54 -5.88 -36.58
C ARG A 68 8.47 -5.18 -37.41
N GLU A 69 7.41 -4.67 -36.77
CA GLU A 69 6.37 -3.91 -37.46
C GLU A 69 6.91 -2.54 -37.88
N SER A 70 6.73 -2.20 -39.16
CA SER A 70 7.16 -0.92 -39.74
C SER A 70 6.12 0.19 -39.62
N ASP A 71 5.00 -0.08 -38.92
CA ASP A 71 3.94 0.89 -38.73
C ASP A 71 4.44 2.10 -37.92
N GLN A 72 4.28 3.30 -38.49
CA GLN A 72 4.71 4.56 -37.90
C GLN A 72 4.06 4.80 -36.53
N ILE A 73 2.82 4.36 -36.33
CA ILE A 73 2.11 4.48 -35.07
C ILE A 73 2.86 3.66 -34.01
N VAL A 74 3.19 2.40 -34.31
CA VAL A 74 3.90 1.50 -33.39
C VAL A 74 5.28 2.06 -33.03
N GLN A 75 5.99 2.65 -33.99
CA GLN A 75 7.28 3.28 -33.75
C GLN A 75 7.19 4.51 -32.86
N PHE A 76 6.27 5.44 -33.14
CA PHE A 76 6.04 6.64 -32.32
C PHE A 76 5.82 6.27 -30.86
N TRP A 77 4.95 5.32 -30.62
CA TRP A 77 4.58 4.95 -29.28
C TRP A 77 5.63 4.15 -28.52
N ARG A 78 6.50 3.41 -29.23
CA ARG A 78 7.69 2.81 -28.61
C ARG A 78 8.58 3.88 -27.96
N TRP A 79 8.68 5.05 -28.58
CA TRP A 79 9.43 6.18 -28.06
C TRP A 79 8.72 6.89 -26.90
N VAL A 80 7.39 6.91 -26.89
CA VAL A 80 6.59 7.58 -25.85
C VAL A 80 6.44 6.72 -24.59
N MET A 81 6.31 5.40 -24.73
CA MET A 81 6.01 4.52 -23.58
C MET A 81 7.11 4.49 -22.53
N LEU A 82 8.38 4.47 -22.94
CA LEU A 82 9.50 4.45 -22.01
C LEU A 82 9.55 5.71 -21.11
N PRO A 83 9.56 6.96 -21.66
CA PRO A 83 9.54 8.16 -20.83
C PRO A 83 8.26 8.30 -20.01
N LEU A 84 7.11 7.87 -20.54
CA LEU A 84 5.85 7.90 -19.80
C LEU A 84 5.85 6.92 -18.61
N THR A 85 6.43 5.73 -18.79
CA THR A 85 6.62 4.75 -17.72
C THR A 85 7.57 5.31 -16.66
N LEU A 86 8.72 5.86 -17.07
CA LEU A 86 9.66 6.53 -16.16
C LEU A 86 9.01 7.68 -15.40
N ALA A 87 8.23 8.52 -16.08
CA ALA A 87 7.50 9.60 -15.44
C ALA A 87 6.53 9.07 -14.39
N SER A 88 5.76 8.01 -14.70
CA SER A 88 4.84 7.39 -13.74
C SER A 88 5.58 6.86 -12.49
N PHE A 89 6.75 6.24 -12.67
CA PHE A 89 7.60 5.80 -11.56
C PHE A 89 8.07 6.96 -10.69
N LEU A 90 8.53 8.05 -11.31
CA LEU A 90 9.03 9.22 -10.59
C LEU A 90 7.94 9.89 -9.77
N VAL A 91 6.77 10.15 -10.35
CA VAL A 91 5.68 10.85 -9.64
C VAL A 91 5.07 10.02 -8.52
N LEU A 92 5.13 8.69 -8.59
CA LEU A 92 4.61 7.80 -7.56
C LEU A 92 5.66 7.40 -6.51
N SER A 93 6.95 7.63 -6.78
CA SER A 93 8.05 7.28 -5.86
C SER A 93 7.88 7.80 -4.43
N PRO A 94 7.31 9.00 -4.15
CA PRO A 94 7.10 9.44 -2.77
C PRO A 94 6.12 8.56 -2.01
N ALA A 95 5.01 8.14 -2.64
CA ALA A 95 4.02 7.25 -2.02
C ALA A 95 4.63 5.89 -1.67
N PHE A 96 5.48 5.35 -2.54
CA PHE A 96 6.24 4.13 -2.25
C PHE A 96 7.25 4.34 -1.12
N ALA A 97 7.95 5.48 -1.09
CA ALA A 97 8.90 5.79 -0.03
C ALA A 97 8.22 5.89 1.35
N GLN A 98 6.97 6.37 1.41
CA GLN A 98 6.20 6.40 2.65
C GLN A 98 5.89 4.99 3.16
N ILE A 99 5.33 4.11 2.31
CA ILE A 99 5.01 2.72 2.70
C ILE A 99 6.29 1.95 3.03
N ALA A 100 7.31 2.09 2.17
CA ALA A 100 8.59 1.45 2.38
C ALA A 100 9.22 1.93 3.71
N GLY A 101 9.15 3.22 4.01
CA GLY A 101 9.58 3.81 5.29
C GLY A 101 8.93 3.15 6.52
N ARG A 102 7.70 2.61 6.40
CA ARG A 102 7.03 1.88 7.49
C ARG A 102 7.68 0.52 7.80
N HIS A 103 8.60 0.03 6.97
CA HIS A 103 9.30 -1.24 7.21
C HIS A 103 10.63 -1.08 7.95
N TRP A 104 11.14 0.13 8.16
CA TRP A 104 12.45 0.38 8.78
C TRP A 104 12.38 1.39 9.92
N GLY A 105 13.45 1.46 10.69
CA GLY A 105 13.58 2.42 11.80
C GLY A 105 12.53 2.21 12.89
N GLU A 106 11.92 3.30 13.34
CA GLU A 106 10.92 3.29 14.41
C GLU A 106 9.66 2.53 14.01
N TRP A 107 9.25 2.66 12.75
CA TRP A 107 8.13 1.89 12.21
C TRP A 107 8.43 0.38 12.13
N GLY A 108 9.67 0.01 11.84
CA GLY A 108 10.13 -1.38 11.93
C GLY A 108 10.00 -1.94 13.35
N HIS A 109 10.44 -1.17 14.36
CA HIS A 109 10.28 -1.59 15.76
C HIS A 109 8.82 -1.69 16.19
N LEU A 110 7.98 -0.75 15.74
CA LEU A 110 6.54 -0.82 15.96
C LEU A 110 5.95 -2.07 15.29
N LYS A 111 6.33 -2.36 14.04
CA LYS A 111 5.91 -3.55 13.30
C LYS A 111 6.26 -4.83 14.06
N ASP A 112 7.50 -4.96 14.52
CA ASP A 112 7.95 -6.13 15.28
C ASP A 112 7.12 -6.28 16.56
N LEU A 113 6.86 -5.17 17.26
CA LEU A 113 6.04 -5.16 18.47
C LEU A 113 4.57 -5.53 18.18
N LEU A 114 4.01 -5.09 17.06
CA LEU A 114 2.67 -5.50 16.63
C LEU A 114 2.65 -7.00 16.30
N GLN A 115 3.62 -7.51 15.54
CA GLN A 115 3.72 -8.92 15.18
C GLN A 115 3.82 -9.83 16.41
N ASP A 116 4.68 -9.48 17.36
CA ASP A 116 4.88 -10.24 18.60
C ASP A 116 3.59 -10.29 19.44
N ASN A 117 2.90 -9.17 19.57
CA ASN A 117 1.67 -9.09 20.34
C ASN A 117 0.48 -9.72 19.60
N GLU A 118 0.38 -9.57 18.29
CA GLU A 118 -0.61 -10.24 17.45
C GLU A 118 -0.49 -11.76 17.57
N ALA A 119 0.72 -12.30 17.50
CA ALA A 119 0.95 -13.74 17.64
C ALA A 119 0.49 -14.26 19.02
N ARG A 120 0.72 -13.48 20.08
CA ARG A 120 0.27 -13.82 21.44
C ARG A 120 -1.24 -13.74 21.60
N VAL A 121 -1.88 -12.70 21.03
CA VAL A 121 -3.34 -12.58 21.02
C VAL A 121 -3.96 -13.71 20.19
N ARG A 122 -3.36 -14.06 19.05
CA ARG A 122 -3.81 -15.17 18.20
C ARG A 122 -3.76 -16.51 18.91
N ALA A 123 -2.83 -16.71 19.86
CA ALA A 123 -2.75 -17.93 20.65
C ALA A 123 -3.97 -18.16 21.57
N PHE A 124 -4.81 -17.14 21.80
CA PHE A 124 -6.09 -17.31 22.49
C PHE A 124 -7.18 -17.90 21.59
N SER A 125 -7.02 -17.88 20.27
CA SER A 125 -7.99 -18.44 19.33
C SER A 125 -7.86 -19.95 19.28
N SER A 126 -8.98 -20.63 19.45
CA SER A 126 -9.13 -22.07 19.19
C SER A 126 -9.41 -22.39 17.71
N ARG A 127 -9.56 -21.38 16.85
CA ARG A 127 -10.01 -21.53 15.46
C ARG A 127 -8.87 -21.43 14.46
N ALA A 128 -9.00 -22.14 13.34
CA ALA A 128 -8.00 -22.15 12.28
C ALA A 128 -7.91 -20.82 11.50
N ASP A 129 -9.00 -20.05 11.44
CA ASP A 129 -9.03 -18.70 10.84
C ASP A 129 -8.39 -17.64 11.77
N GLY A 130 -8.16 -17.99 13.04
CA GLY A 130 -7.68 -17.08 14.07
C GLY A 130 -8.76 -16.16 14.64
N ALA A 131 -10.02 -16.26 14.23
CA ALA A 131 -11.07 -15.43 14.82
C ALA A 131 -11.21 -15.76 16.31
N LEU A 132 -11.36 -14.73 17.15
CA LEU A 132 -11.65 -14.88 18.57
C LEU A 132 -13.16 -14.90 18.77
N SER A 133 -13.65 -15.86 19.54
CA SER A 133 -14.97 -15.76 20.16
C SER A 133 -15.01 -14.63 21.18
N GLU A 134 -16.21 -14.23 21.61
CA GLU A 134 -16.40 -13.17 22.61
C GLU A 134 -15.65 -13.45 23.92
N GLU A 135 -15.71 -14.68 24.41
CA GLU A 135 -15.00 -15.11 25.62
C GLU A 135 -13.47 -15.09 25.43
N GLU A 136 -12.99 -15.58 24.28
CA GLU A 136 -11.56 -15.54 23.93
C GLU A 136 -11.05 -14.10 23.81
N PHE A 137 -11.84 -13.22 23.20
CA PHE A 137 -11.55 -11.80 23.08
C PHE A 137 -11.53 -11.11 24.45
N ALA A 138 -12.50 -11.41 25.33
CA ALA A 138 -12.52 -10.86 26.68
C ALA A 138 -11.29 -11.28 27.48
N ARG A 139 -10.86 -12.54 27.37
CA ARG A 139 -9.61 -13.04 27.99
C ARG A 139 -8.39 -12.36 27.40
N ALA A 140 -8.30 -12.25 26.07
CA ALA A 140 -7.21 -11.57 25.39
C ALA A 140 -7.15 -10.08 25.80
N LYS A 141 -8.29 -9.40 25.90
CA LYS A 141 -8.40 -8.01 26.35
C LYS A 141 -7.99 -7.82 27.82
N ALA A 142 -8.34 -8.76 28.69
CA ALA A 142 -7.95 -8.72 30.10
C ALA A 142 -6.44 -8.99 30.29
N TRP A 143 -5.85 -9.83 29.43
CA TRP A 143 -4.42 -10.09 29.40
C TRP A 143 -3.63 -8.93 28.76
N PHE A 144 -4.14 -8.35 27.66
CA PHE A 144 -3.46 -7.33 26.90
C PHE A 144 -3.54 -5.97 27.60
N GLN A 145 -2.43 -5.54 28.18
CA GLN A 145 -2.29 -4.17 28.69
C GLN A 145 -1.93 -3.24 27.53
N PRO A 146 -2.58 -2.08 27.37
CA PRO A 146 -2.22 -1.12 26.34
C PRO A 146 -0.75 -0.74 26.43
N VAL A 147 -0.04 -0.87 25.30
CA VAL A 147 1.39 -0.57 25.21
C VAL A 147 1.55 0.81 24.58
N THR A 148 2.43 1.63 25.14
CA THR A 148 2.80 2.90 24.52
C THR A 148 4.04 2.73 23.67
N PHE A 149 4.06 3.37 22.50
CA PHE A 149 5.22 3.44 21.62
C PHE A 149 5.51 4.92 21.33
N HIS A 150 6.79 5.32 21.38
CA HIS A 150 7.16 6.70 21.16
C HIS A 150 7.92 6.83 19.85
N PHE A 151 7.33 7.54 18.89
CA PHE A 151 8.02 8.02 17.70
C PHE A 151 8.75 9.32 18.04
N LYS A 152 9.97 9.50 17.55
CA LYS A 152 10.71 10.76 17.73
C LYS A 152 10.07 11.93 16.99
N THR A 153 9.31 11.62 15.93
CA THR A 153 8.61 12.62 15.12
C THR A 153 7.29 13.05 15.74
N GLU A 154 6.75 12.29 16.69
CA GLU A 154 5.46 12.59 17.32
C GLU A 154 5.63 13.23 18.69
N PRO A 155 4.84 14.25 19.03
CA PRO A 155 4.92 14.92 20.33
C PRO A 155 4.43 14.03 21.47
N GLU A 156 3.44 13.16 21.20
CA GLU A 156 2.86 12.24 22.17
C GLU A 156 3.16 10.78 21.81
N PRO A 157 3.31 9.89 22.81
CA PRO A 157 3.44 8.46 22.54
C PRO A 157 2.11 7.89 22.03
N VAL A 158 2.19 7.09 20.98
CA VAL A 158 1.04 6.38 20.42
C VAL A 158 0.67 5.21 21.33
N LYS A 159 -0.62 4.86 21.39
CA LYS A 159 -1.15 3.79 22.23
C LYS A 159 -1.62 2.62 21.39
N ILE A 160 -1.08 1.45 21.67
CA ILE A 160 -1.46 0.20 21.01
C ILE A 160 -2.51 -0.48 21.87
N HIS A 161 -3.64 -0.81 21.27
CA HIS A 161 -4.79 -1.38 21.96
C HIS A 161 -5.45 -2.49 21.15
N LEU A 162 -6.11 -3.41 21.84
CA LEU A 162 -6.89 -4.47 21.21
C LEU A 162 -8.23 -3.88 20.71
N ARG A 163 -8.49 -3.97 19.41
CA ARG A 163 -9.64 -3.32 18.74
C ARG A 163 -10.65 -4.31 18.15
N ARG A 164 -10.23 -5.49 17.68
CA ARG A 164 -11.07 -6.37 16.85
C ARG A 164 -11.02 -7.83 17.29
N TRP A 165 -12.09 -8.57 16.96
CA TRP A 165 -12.19 -10.01 17.24
C TRP A 165 -11.59 -10.87 16.11
N ASN A 166 -11.43 -10.28 14.93
CA ASN A 166 -10.75 -10.89 13.79
C ASN A 166 -9.37 -10.24 13.62
N PRO A 167 -8.36 -11.01 13.16
CA PRO A 167 -7.05 -10.44 12.83
C PRO A 167 -7.14 -9.47 11.65
N PRO A 168 -6.29 -8.44 11.59
CA PRO A 168 -5.40 -7.99 12.67
C PRO A 168 -6.19 -7.36 13.83
N TYR A 169 -5.80 -7.72 15.05
CA TYR A 169 -6.55 -7.41 16.27
C TYR A 169 -6.15 -6.07 16.88
N LEU A 170 -4.91 -5.64 16.64
CA LEU A 170 -4.31 -4.48 17.29
C LEU A 170 -4.53 -3.20 16.47
N GLY A 171 -4.97 -2.15 17.16
CA GLY A 171 -5.03 -0.79 16.64
C GLY A 171 -4.02 0.12 17.32
N ILE A 172 -3.67 1.21 16.64
CA ILE A 172 -2.77 2.25 17.11
C ILE A 172 -3.58 3.54 17.20
N ASP A 173 -3.58 4.15 18.37
CA ASP A 173 -4.16 5.46 18.65
C ASP A 173 -3.03 6.50 18.70
N PHE A 174 -3.02 7.41 17.74
CA PHE A 174 -2.07 8.52 17.64
C PHE A 174 -2.51 9.74 18.47
N GLY A 175 -3.61 9.63 19.20
CA GLY A 175 -4.22 10.73 19.93
C GLY A 175 -5.21 11.50 19.06
N GLN A 176 -5.97 12.40 19.70
CA GLN A 176 -6.93 13.29 19.04
C GLN A 176 -7.98 12.60 18.13
N GLY A 177 -8.25 11.31 18.37
CA GLY A 177 -9.20 10.53 17.57
C GLY A 177 -8.60 9.87 16.33
N GLN A 178 -7.30 10.03 16.08
CA GLN A 178 -6.61 9.43 14.94
C GLN A 178 -6.21 7.98 15.27
N ASN A 179 -7.05 7.02 14.90
CA ASN A 179 -6.73 5.60 15.08
C ASN A 179 -6.49 4.91 13.76
N ALA A 180 -5.42 4.14 13.66
CA ALA A 180 -5.13 3.29 12.53
C ALA A 180 -5.03 1.81 12.92
N VAL A 181 -5.37 0.92 12.00
CA VAL A 181 -5.05 -0.51 12.07
C VAL A 181 -4.21 -0.85 10.85
N PHE A 182 -3.02 -1.38 11.08
CA PHE A 182 -2.12 -1.81 10.02
C PHE A 182 -2.09 -3.33 9.95
N ASP A 183 -1.97 -3.86 8.74
CA ASP A 183 -1.55 -5.23 8.54
C ASP A 183 -0.10 -5.37 9.04
N PRO A 184 0.19 -6.21 10.04
CA PRO A 184 1.52 -6.25 10.64
C PRO A 184 2.56 -6.90 9.73
N VAL A 185 2.19 -7.54 8.61
CA VAL A 185 3.15 -8.10 7.65
C VAL A 185 3.49 -7.06 6.58
N THR A 186 2.46 -6.51 5.94
CA THR A 186 2.58 -5.61 4.79
C THR A 186 2.66 -4.13 5.18
N MET A 187 2.33 -3.78 6.43
CA MET A 187 2.26 -2.39 6.92
C MET A 187 1.29 -1.49 6.13
N LEU A 188 0.37 -2.10 5.38
CA LEU A 188 -0.75 -1.41 4.76
C LEU A 188 -1.80 -1.07 5.81
N CYS A 189 -2.37 0.13 5.73
CA CYS A 189 -3.48 0.51 6.56
C CYS A 189 -4.75 -0.21 6.10
N ILE A 190 -5.37 -0.94 7.03
CA ILE A 190 -6.65 -1.62 6.82
C ILE A 190 -7.81 -0.72 7.26
N TYR A 191 -7.52 0.23 8.14
CA TYR A 191 -8.53 1.12 8.71
C TYR A 191 -7.88 2.37 9.29
N SER A 192 -8.48 3.52 8.99
CA SER A 192 -8.22 4.79 9.67
C SER A 192 -9.55 5.43 10.07
N ASP A 193 -9.57 6.07 11.23
CA ASP A 193 -10.60 7.04 11.62
C ASP A 193 -10.34 8.42 11.01
#